data_AF-A0A3L6LVN8-F1
#
_entry.id   AF-A0A3L6LVN8-F1
#
_cell.length_a   1.000
_cell.length_b   1.000
_cell.length_c   1.000
_cell.angle_alpha   90.00
_cell.angle_beta   90.00
_cell.angle_gamma   90.00
#
_symmetry.space_group_name_H-M   'P 1'
#
loop_
_entity.id
_entity.type
_entity.pdbx_description
1 polymer ?
#
loop_
_entity_poly.entity_id
_entity_poly.type
_entity_poly.pdbx_seq_one_letter_code
_entity_poly.pdbx_strand_id
1 'polypeptide(L)'
;MWLFLIGAFRSVIEMLGLCLIAQGVLALISGTGRQRNPIYRLFDLITSGPLFFLGKVLPSGLSVRAVGIICFVLLLFLWLGLAWIRKFN
;
A
#
# COMPACT_ATOMS: atom_id res chain seq x y z
N MET A 1 -22.00 -11.04 -11.00
CA MET A 1 -21.03 -9.96 -11.34
C MET A 1 -20.30 -9.38 -10.12
N TRP A 2 -20.97 -8.98 -9.03
CA TRP A 2 -20.33 -8.30 -7.89
C TRP A 2 -19.22 -9.09 -7.17
N LEU A 3 -19.36 -10.41 -7.06
CA LEU A 3 -18.34 -11.29 -6.44
C LEU A 3 -17.00 -11.33 -7.21
N PHE A 4 -17.04 -11.15 -8.55
CA PHE A 4 -15.85 -11.04 -9.38
C PHE A 4 -15.13 -9.71 -9.16
N LEU A 5 -15.88 -8.61 -9.06
CA LEU A 5 -15.33 -7.29 -8.76
C LEU A 5 -14.62 -7.26 -7.40
N ILE A 6 -15.24 -7.85 -6.37
CA ILE A 6 -14.65 -7.99 -5.03
C ILE A 6 -13.37 -8.82 -5.08
N GLY A 7 -13.35 -9.89 -5.88
CA GLY A 7 -12.15 -10.71 -6.10
C GLY A 7 -11.01 -9.97 -6.76
N ALA A 8 -11.31 -9.24 -7.84
CA ALA A 8 -10.33 -8.43 -8.56
C ALA A 8 -9.74 -7.31 -7.68
N PHE A 9 -10.60 -6.63 -6.91
CA PHE A 9 -10.13 -5.63 -5.95
C PHE A 9 -9.24 -6.24 -4.88
N ARG A 10 -9.60 -7.41 -4.34
CA ARG A 10 -8.79 -8.12 -3.35
C ARG A 10 -7.41 -8.47 -3.90
N SER A 11 -7.32 -9.01 -5.12
CA SER A 11 -6.03 -9.35 -5.73
C SER A 11 -5.16 -8.12 -5.99
N VAL A 12 -5.77 -6.99 -6.37
CA VAL A 12 -5.06 -5.70 -6.48
C VAL A 12 -4.52 -5.26 -5.13
N ILE A 13 -5.33 -5.33 -4.06
CA ILE A 13 -4.88 -4.96 -2.71
C ILE A 13 -3.75 -5.89 -2.23
N GLU A 14 -3.83 -7.19 -2.50
CA GLU A 14 -2.77 -8.16 -2.18
C GLU A 14 -1.46 -7.80 -2.90
N MET A 15 -1.55 -7.49 -4.20
CA MET A 15 -0.39 -7.06 -4.99
C MET A 15 0.21 -5.75 -4.44
N LEU A 16 -0.63 -4.77 -4.07
CA LEU A 16 -0.20 -3.52 -3.45
C LEU A 16 0.45 -3.73 -2.08
N GLY A 17 -0.09 -4.64 -1.27
CA GLY A 17 0.49 -5.02 0.03
C GLY A 17 1.88 -5.64 -0.12
N LEU A 18 2.04 -6.57 -1.08
CA LEU A 18 3.34 -7.15 -1.41
C LEU A 18 4.33 -6.10 -1.95
N CYS A 19 3.85 -5.14 -2.75
CA CYS A 19 4.67 -4.02 -3.22
C CYS A 19 5.18 -3.16 -2.06
N LEU A 20 4.34 -2.86 -1.06
CA LEU A 20 4.76 -2.11 0.13
C LEU A 20 5.76 -2.88 0.99
N ILE A 21 5.58 -4.20 1.14
CA ILE A 21 6.58 -5.05 1.81
C ILE A 21 7.89 -5.02 1.04
N ALA A 22 7.85 -5.17 -0.29
CA ALA A 22 9.03 -5.08 -1.14
C ALA A 22 9.72 -3.70 -1.00
N GLN A 23 8.97 -2.60 -0.95
CA GLN A 23 9.53 -1.28 -0.65
C GLN A 23 10.15 -1.21 0.74
N GLY A 24 9.51 -1.75 1.77
CA GLY A 24 10.06 -1.79 3.12
C GLY A 24 11.39 -2.56 3.17
N VAL A 25 11.44 -3.72 2.54
CA VAL A 25 12.65 -4.55 2.42
C VAL A 25 13.72 -3.81 1.61
N LEU A 26 13.37 -3.21 0.47
CA LEU A 26 14.29 -2.40 -0.32
C LEU A 26 14.75 -1.15 0.44
N ALA A 27 13.91 -0.55 1.30
CA ALA A 27 14.27 0.61 2.13
C ALA A 27 15.28 0.25 3.21
N LEU A 28 15.18 -0.97 3.75
CA LEU A 28 16.12 -1.55 4.71
C LEU A 28 17.46 -1.88 4.03
N ILE A 29 17.42 -2.52 2.85
CA ILE A 29 18.63 -2.92 2.11
C ILE A 29 19.34 -1.72 1.49
N SER A 30 18.59 -0.81 0.83
CA SER A 30 19.17 0.30 0.05
C SER A 30 19.54 1.52 0.91
N GLY A 31 19.17 1.53 2.20
CA GLY A 31 19.48 2.62 3.12
C GLY A 31 19.17 4.01 2.54
N THR A 32 20.11 4.93 2.63
CA THR A 32 20.00 6.34 2.20
C THR A 32 19.98 6.53 0.67
N GLY A 33 20.40 5.53 -0.12
CA GLY A 33 20.42 5.56 -1.59
C GLY A 33 19.08 5.28 -2.27
N ARG A 34 18.01 5.10 -1.49
CA ARG A 34 16.66 4.70 -1.91
C ARG A 34 16.04 5.53 -3.05
N GLN A 35 16.34 6.83 -3.15
CA GLN A 35 15.85 7.72 -4.22
C GLN A 35 16.44 7.41 -5.60
N ARG A 36 17.62 6.77 -5.66
CA ARG A 36 18.32 6.46 -6.91
C ARG A 36 17.95 5.07 -7.47
N ASN A 37 17.17 4.30 -6.72
CA ASN A 37 16.81 2.93 -7.09
C ASN A 37 15.50 2.93 -7.90
N PRO A 38 15.53 2.64 -9.22
CA PRO A 38 14.35 2.75 -10.09
C PRO A 38 13.22 1.80 -9.66
N ILE A 39 13.57 0.66 -9.06
CA ILE A 39 12.60 -0.30 -8.51
C ILE A 39 11.82 0.34 -7.36
N TYR A 40 12.50 1.06 -6.47
CA TYR A 40 11.86 1.77 -5.36
C TYR A 40 10.88 2.83 -5.87
N ARG A 41 11.26 3.55 -6.93
CA ARG A 41 10.44 4.58 -7.57
C ARG A 41 9.22 4.00 -8.30
N LEU A 42 9.37 2.82 -8.91
CA LEU A 42 8.27 2.11 -9.55
C LEU A 42 7.21 1.71 -8.52
N PHE A 43 7.65 1.10 -7.42
CA PHE A 43 6.73 0.76 -6.34
C PHE A 43 6.13 2.00 -5.69
N ASP A 44 6.91 3.07 -5.50
CA ASP A 44 6.44 4.36 -4.97
C ASP A 44 5.33 4.95 -5.83
N LEU A 45 5.49 4.89 -7.16
CA LEU A 45 4.48 5.31 -8.12
C LEU A 45 3.21 4.46 -8.04
N ILE A 46 3.35 3.14 -7.89
CA ILE A 46 2.23 2.20 -7.74
C ILE A 46 1.47 2.49 -6.43
N THR A 47 2.19 2.79 -5.35
CA THR A 47 1.59 3.12 -4.04
C THR A 47 1.19 4.58 -3.86
N SER A 48 1.52 5.45 -4.82
CA SER A 48 1.23 6.89 -4.75
C SER A 48 -0.27 7.18 -4.70
N GLY A 49 -1.12 6.36 -5.32
CA GLY A 49 -2.58 6.50 -5.25
C GLY A 49 -3.11 6.48 -3.81
N PRO A 50 -2.95 5.37 -3.06
CA PRO A 50 -3.38 5.30 -1.67
C PRO A 50 -2.62 6.29 -0.76
N LEU A 51 -1.33 6.52 -1.00
CA LEU A 51 -0.54 7.53 -0.28
C LEU A 51 -1.07 8.96 -0.46
N PHE A 52 -1.54 9.32 -1.65
CA PHE A 52 -2.13 10.63 -1.94
C PHE A 52 -3.44 10.83 -1.19
N PHE A 53 -4.30 9.80 -1.14
CA PHE A 53 -5.51 9.81 -0.32
C PHE A 53 -5.17 9.95 1.17
N LEU A 54 -4.17 9.22 1.64
CA LEU A 54 -3.67 9.32 3.01
C LEU A 54 -3.11 10.72 3.30
N GLY A 55 -2.37 11.34 2.39
CA GLY A 55 -1.84 12.70 2.58
C GLY A 55 -2.92 13.78 2.68
N LYS A 56 -4.14 13.52 2.21
CA LYS A 56 -5.31 14.39 2.44
C LYS A 56 -5.93 14.21 3.83
N VAL A 57 -5.76 13.03 4.43
CA VAL A 57 -6.38 12.66 5.71
C VAL A 57 -5.39 12.81 6.87
N LEU A 58 -4.11 12.54 6.64
CA LEU A 58 -3.03 12.60 7.63
C LEU A 58 -2.39 13.99 7.68
N PRO A 59 -2.01 14.46 8.87
CA PRO A 59 -1.28 15.72 9.03
C PRO A 59 0.13 15.62 8.44
N SER A 60 0.57 16.69 7.79
CA SER A 60 1.82 16.83 7.01
C SER A 60 3.12 16.66 7.81
N GLY A 61 3.05 16.42 9.12
CA GLY A 61 4.20 16.30 10.03
C GLY A 61 4.74 14.87 10.23
N LEU A 62 4.13 13.86 9.59
CA LEU A 62 4.54 12.46 9.76
C LEU A 62 5.78 12.11 8.94
N SER A 63 6.71 11.37 9.54
CA SER A 63 7.89 10.86 8.84
C SER A 63 7.49 9.97 7.66
N VAL A 64 8.23 10.04 6.56
CA VAL A 64 8.00 9.22 5.34
C VAL A 64 7.85 7.73 5.66
N ARG A 65 8.59 7.24 6.68
CA ARG A 65 8.46 5.86 7.17
C ARG A 65 7.11 5.58 7.81
N ALA A 66 6.62 6.49 8.67
CA ALA A 66 5.34 6.36 9.34
C ALA A 66 4.18 6.39 8.32
N VAL A 67 4.26 7.28 7.32
CA VAL A 67 3.26 7.34 6.24
C VAL A 67 3.20 6.01 5.45
N GLY A 68 4.35 5.41 5.15
CA GLY A 68 4.42 4.09 4.50
C GLY A 68 3.82 2.96 5.35
N ILE A 69 4.12 2.93 6.65
CA ILE A 69 3.54 1.95 7.59
C ILE A 69 2.02 2.13 7.68
N ILE A 70 1.55 3.37 7.78
CA ILE A 70 0.11 3.66 7.86
C ILE A 70 -0.59 3.25 6.55
N CYS A 71 0.02 3.50 5.39
CA CYS A 71 -0.49 3.03 4.11
C CYS A 71 -0.62 1.51 4.04
N PHE A 72 0.39 0.79 4.53
CA PHE A 72 0.35 -0.67 4.61
C PHE A 72 -0.77 -1.16 5.52
N VAL A 73 -0.87 -0.61 6.73
CA VAL A 73 -1.93 -0.95 7.68
C VAL A 73 -3.30 -0.68 7.07
N LEU A 74 -3.48 0.46 6.39
CA LEU A 74 -4.75 0.82 5.78
C LEU A 74 -5.13 -0.12 4.63
N LEU A 75 -4.18 -0.49 3.76
CA LEU A 75 -4.39 -1.52 2.72
C LEU A 75 -4.70 -2.89 3.32
N LEU A 76 -4.06 -3.26 4.44
CA LEU A 76 -4.31 -4.50 5.15
C LEU A 76 -5.74 -4.53 5.71
N PHE A 77 -6.18 -3.45 6.37
CA PHE A 77 -7.57 -3.30 6.82
C PHE A 77 -8.56 -3.30 5.65
N LEU A 78 -8.23 -2.67 4.53
CA LEU A 78 -9.08 -2.68 3.34
C LEU A 78 -9.22 -4.09 2.76
N TRP A 79 -8.11 -4.86 2.73
CA TRP A 79 -8.13 -6.28 2.33
C TRP A 79 -8.98 -7.13 3.27
N LEU A 80 -8.81 -6.95 4.59
CA LEU A 80 -9.58 -7.66 5.61
C LEU A 80 -11.07 -7.32 5.51
N GLY A 81 -11.40 -6.04 5.36
CA GLY A 81 -12.76 -5.54 5.20
C GLY A 81 -13.43 -6.10 3.94
N LEU A 82 -12.71 -6.15 2.81
CA LEU A 82 -13.22 -6.79 1.58
C LEU A 82 -13.43 -8.28 1.76
N ALA A 83 -12.51 -8.98 2.44
CA ALA A 83 -12.66 -10.39 2.76
C ALA A 83 -13.88 -10.64 3.66
N TRP A 84 -14.15 -9.73 4.60
CA TRP A 84 -15.30 -9.81 5.49
C TRP A 84 -16.62 -9.55 4.78
N ILE A 85 -16.69 -8.51 3.94
CA ILE A 85 -17.85 -8.20 3.09
C ILE A 85 -18.19 -9.39 2.18
N ARG A 86 -17.18 -10.03 1.60
CA ARG A 86 -17.39 -11.25 0.79
C ARG A 86 -17.94 -12.41 1.60
N LYS A 87 -17.62 -12.50 2.89
CA LYS A 87 -18.05 -13.61 3.76
C LYS A 87 -19.46 -13.38 4.33
N PHE A 88 -19.86 -12.12 4.51
CA PHE A 88 -21.16 -11.73 5.05
C PHE A 88 -22.25 -11.51 3.97
N ASN A 89 -21.87 -11.51 2.69
CA ASN A 89 -22.77 -11.44 1.53
C ASN A 89 -22.80 -12.78 0.79
#